data_AF-A0A7Y2CJN3-F1
#
_entry.id   AF-A0A7Y2CJN3-F1
#
_cell.length_a   1.000
_cell.length_b   1.000
_cell.length_c   1.000
_cell.angle_alpha   90.00
_cell.angle_beta   90.00
_cell.angle_gamma   90.00
#
_symmetry.space_group_name_H-M   'P 1'
#
loop_
_entity.id
_entity.type
_entity.pdbx_description
1 polymer ?
#
loop_
_entity_poly.entity_id
_entity_poly.type
_entity_poly.pdbx_seq_one_letter_code
_entity_poly.pdbx_strand_id
1 'polypeptide(L)'
;VCYERCPVEGAIPVEAGLPTVDPSACTGCGICHYVCPAPENAVAILPRRERGVGKGTAAMATVEPTGPDVRATEEAPEADETPDPDALPEVFTALLTADQLQDLFRDLRIQARNVEVQFKDGATAYSSDRGSDLDAAEETLAAGGSVQIRYDAAGGHWCDTLRPVKTGTFLVRAPL
;
A
#
# COMPACT_ATOMS: atom_id res chain seq x y z
N VAL A 1 0.29 -16.16 16.36
CA VAL A 1 0.80 -14.88 15.80
C VAL A 1 0.29 -14.58 14.39
N CYS A 2 0.78 -15.23 13.32
CA CYS A 2 0.37 -14.87 11.95
C CYS A 2 -1.14 -15.05 11.68
N TYR A 3 -1.73 -16.15 12.16
CA TYR A 3 -3.17 -16.41 12.10
C TYR A 3 -4.00 -15.30 12.80
N GLU A 4 -3.63 -14.97 14.04
CA GLU A 4 -4.33 -13.97 14.87
C GLU A 4 -4.22 -12.53 14.33
N ARG A 5 -3.24 -12.27 13.46
CA ARG A 5 -2.99 -10.95 12.88
C ARG A 5 -3.49 -10.82 11.45
N CYS A 6 -4.02 -11.88 10.85
CA CYS A 6 -4.55 -11.82 9.50
C CYS A 6 -5.87 -11.02 9.51
N PRO A 7 -6.02 -9.98 8.68
CA PRO A 7 -7.27 -9.21 8.61
C PRO A 7 -8.39 -9.95 7.86
N VAL A 8 -8.07 -11.08 7.21
CA VAL A 8 -9.03 -11.88 6.47
C VAL A 8 -9.30 -13.15 7.26
N GLU A 9 -10.53 -13.31 7.71
CA GLU A 9 -10.98 -14.50 8.42
C GLU A 9 -10.79 -15.75 7.54
N GLY A 10 -10.26 -16.82 8.12
CA GLY A 10 -10.02 -18.08 7.41
C GLY A 10 -8.91 -18.06 6.36
N ALA A 11 -8.20 -16.94 6.14
CA ALA A 11 -7.10 -16.91 5.17
C ALA A 11 -5.84 -17.64 5.64
N ILE A 12 -5.71 -17.91 6.94
CA ILE A 12 -4.60 -18.69 7.51
C ILE A 12 -5.14 -19.77 8.46
N PRO A 13 -5.76 -20.86 7.96
CA PRO A 13 -6.15 -21.97 8.82
C PRO A 13 -4.94 -22.55 9.57
N VAL A 14 -5.17 -22.94 10.83
CA VAL A 14 -4.18 -23.66 11.65
C VAL A 14 -4.61 -25.12 11.74
N GLU A 15 -3.90 -25.98 11.03
CA GLU A 15 -4.13 -27.42 11.05
C GLU A 15 -2.93 -28.11 11.68
N ALA A 16 -3.17 -28.97 12.68
CA ALA A 16 -2.11 -29.67 13.42
C ALA A 16 -1.02 -28.72 14.00
N GLY A 17 -1.41 -27.50 14.38
CA GLY A 17 -0.49 -26.49 14.92
C GLY A 17 0.37 -25.78 13.86
N LEU A 18 0.15 -26.04 12.57
CA LEU A 18 0.86 -25.42 11.46
C LEU A 18 -0.08 -24.42 10.74
N PRO A 19 0.22 -23.10 10.77
CA PRO A 19 -0.52 -22.12 10.00
C PRO A 19 -0.21 -22.28 8.50
N THR A 20 -1.24 -22.48 7.69
CA THR A 20 -1.13 -22.58 6.22
C THR A 20 -1.92 -21.45 5.59
N VAL A 21 -1.38 -20.77 4.57
CA VAL A 21 -2.08 -19.68 3.88
C VAL A 21 -3.01 -20.25 2.82
N ASP A 22 -4.30 -19.91 2.86
CA ASP A 22 -5.24 -20.18 1.78
C ASP A 22 -5.10 -19.10 0.68
N PRO A 23 -4.57 -19.44 -0.50
CA PRO A 23 -4.40 -18.48 -1.59
C PRO A 23 -5.73 -18.01 -2.19
N SER A 24 -6.86 -18.65 -1.92
CA SER A 24 -8.18 -18.20 -2.40
C SER A 24 -8.71 -17.01 -1.61
N ALA A 25 -8.47 -16.99 -0.30
CA ALA A 25 -8.85 -15.92 0.62
C ALA A 25 -7.76 -14.86 0.84
N CYS A 26 -6.48 -15.20 0.63
CA CYS A 26 -5.36 -14.28 0.87
C CYS A 26 -5.38 -13.05 -0.06
N THR A 27 -5.41 -11.87 0.55
CA THR A 27 -5.36 -10.54 -0.11
C THR A 27 -3.94 -10.07 -0.44
N GLY A 28 -2.91 -10.73 0.09
CA GLY A 28 -1.52 -10.33 -0.11
C GLY A 28 -1.06 -9.14 0.75
N CYS A 29 -1.76 -8.80 1.84
CA CYS A 29 -1.42 -7.67 2.72
C CYS A 29 -0.03 -7.73 3.38
N GLY A 30 0.58 -8.92 3.47
CA GLY A 30 1.94 -9.09 3.98
C GLY A 30 2.12 -9.06 5.50
N ILE A 31 1.05 -8.83 6.28
CA ILE A 31 1.12 -8.77 7.77
C ILE A 31 1.74 -10.05 8.35
N CYS A 32 1.36 -11.22 7.85
CA CYS A 32 1.88 -12.51 8.31
C CYS A 32 3.40 -12.67 8.12
N HIS A 33 3.98 -12.05 7.09
CA HIS A 33 5.43 -12.00 6.89
C HIS A 33 6.10 -11.06 7.89
N TYR A 34 5.52 -9.89 8.16
CA TYR A 34 6.07 -8.91 9.09
C TYR A 34 6.07 -9.41 10.55
N VAL A 35 5.02 -10.12 10.97
CA VAL A 35 4.87 -10.58 12.37
C VAL A 35 5.48 -11.96 12.64
N CYS A 36 6.19 -12.55 11.67
CA CYS A 36 6.69 -13.91 11.81
C CYS A 36 7.78 -13.99 12.91
N PRO A 37 7.59 -14.78 13.99
CA PRO A 37 8.58 -14.89 15.07
C PRO A 37 9.71 -15.90 14.78
N ALA A 38 9.64 -16.62 13.66
CA ALA A 38 10.64 -17.63 13.32
C ALA A 38 12.00 -16.97 13.04
N PRO A 39 13.13 -17.60 13.43
CA PRO A 39 14.47 -17.02 13.26
C PRO A 39 14.84 -16.81 11.80
N GLU A 40 14.43 -17.74 10.95
CA GLU A 40 14.33 -17.55 9.50
C GLU A 40 12.85 -17.42 9.19
N ASN A 41 12.45 -16.28 8.61
CA ASN A 41 11.05 -15.96 8.39
C ASN A 41 10.36 -17.12 7.64
N ALA A 42 9.35 -17.73 8.27
CA ALA A 42 8.68 -18.91 7.74
C ALA A 42 7.68 -18.58 6.61
N VAL A 43 7.47 -17.29 6.32
CA VAL A 43 6.52 -16.81 5.33
C VAL A 43 7.29 -16.11 4.21
N ALA A 44 7.00 -16.46 2.96
CA ALA A 44 7.51 -15.76 1.78
C ALA A 44 6.35 -15.20 0.96
N ILE A 45 6.47 -13.94 0.54
CA ILE A 45 5.52 -13.31 -0.38
C ILE A 45 6.03 -13.53 -1.80
N LEU A 46 5.21 -14.14 -2.64
CA LEU A 46 5.50 -14.38 -4.04
C LEU A 46 4.41 -13.74 -4.91
N PRO A 47 4.74 -13.26 -6.12
CA PRO A 47 3.73 -12.86 -7.10
C PRO A 47 2.73 -13.99 -7.29
N ARG A 48 1.43 -13.68 -7.25
CA ARG A 48 0.39 -14.65 -7.58
C ARG A 48 0.60 -15.04 -9.04
N ARG A 49 1.19 -16.22 -9.30
CA ARG A 49 1.34 -16.74 -10.66
C ARG A 49 -0.02 -16.67 -11.34
N GLU A 50 -0.06 -15.99 -12.48
CA GLU A 50 -1.24 -15.95 -13.34
C GLU A 50 -1.73 -17.38 -13.53
N ARG A 51 -3.00 -17.63 -13.20
CA ARG A 51 -3.62 -18.94 -13.42
C ARG A 51 -3.74 -19.16 -14.94
N GLY A 52 -2.68 -19.71 -15.51
CA GLY A 52 -2.73 -20.38 -16.80
C GLY A 52 -3.75 -21.51 -16.74
N VAL A 53 -4.66 -21.49 -17.70
CA VAL A 53 -5.63 -22.55 -17.98
C VAL A 53 -4.94 -23.93 -18.01
N GLY A 54 -5.37 -24.81 -17.11
CA GLY A 54 -5.65 -26.23 -17.37
C GLY A 54 -4.51 -27.21 -17.70
N LYS A 55 -4.39 -28.23 -16.85
CA LYS A 55 -4.45 -29.68 -17.19
C LYS A 55 -4.57 -30.45 -15.87
N GLY A 56 -5.79 -30.76 -15.42
CA GLY A 56 -6.41 -32.11 -15.47
C GLY A 56 -6.13 -32.86 -14.15
N THR A 57 -7.04 -33.53 -13.45
CA THR A 57 -8.37 -34.10 -13.73
C THR A 57 -9.08 -34.44 -12.41
N ALA A 58 -10.43 -34.41 -12.40
CA ALA A 58 -11.39 -35.07 -11.49
C ALA A 58 -11.17 -34.90 -9.97
N ALA A 59 -12.12 -34.37 -9.19
CA ALA A 59 -13.49 -34.83 -9.12
C ALA A 59 -14.44 -33.71 -8.63
N MET A 60 -15.67 -33.79 -9.13
CA MET A 60 -16.81 -33.00 -8.71
C MET A 60 -17.15 -33.31 -7.25
N ALA A 61 -17.33 -32.27 -6.44
CA ALA A 61 -18.26 -32.29 -5.34
C ALA A 61 -19.19 -31.09 -5.52
N THR A 62 -20.37 -31.37 -6.08
CA THR A 62 -21.51 -30.49 -6.08
C THR A 62 -21.93 -30.25 -4.63
N VAL A 63 -21.75 -29.03 -4.13
CA VAL A 63 -22.52 -28.56 -2.97
C VAL A 63 -23.51 -27.55 -3.51
N GLU A 64 -24.78 -27.94 -3.45
CA GLU A 64 -25.93 -27.10 -3.75
C GLU A 64 -26.00 -25.93 -2.75
N PRO A 65 -26.45 -24.73 -3.16
CA PRO A 65 -26.59 -23.61 -2.26
C PRO A 65 -27.90 -23.76 -1.47
N THR A 66 -27.87 -24.49 -0.35
CA THR A 66 -28.89 -24.33 0.69
C THR A 66 -28.47 -23.17 1.58
N GLY A 67 -28.92 -21.97 1.21
CA GLY A 67 -29.03 -20.90 2.18
C GLY A 67 -30.09 -21.26 3.22
N PRO A 68 -29.81 -21.07 4.51
CA PRO A 68 -30.82 -20.65 5.44
C PRO A 68 -30.80 -19.13 5.54
N ASP A 69 -31.97 -18.56 5.29
CA ASP A 69 -32.44 -17.27 5.76
C ASP A 69 -31.94 -17.01 7.21
N VAL A 70 -30.85 -16.26 7.34
CA VAL A 70 -30.43 -15.68 8.63
C VAL A 70 -30.76 -14.20 8.57
N ARG A 71 -31.97 -13.94 9.08
CA ARG A 71 -32.40 -12.71 9.74
C ARG A 71 -31.23 -11.77 10.04
N ALA A 72 -31.36 -10.56 9.53
CA ALA A 72 -30.66 -9.39 10.03
C ALA A 72 -30.82 -9.32 11.56
N THR A 73 -29.74 -9.68 12.26
CA THR A 73 -29.45 -9.05 13.53
C THR A 73 -28.46 -7.94 13.17
N GLU A 74 -28.99 -6.73 13.04
CA GLU A 74 -28.21 -5.50 13.13
C GLU A 74 -27.63 -5.46 14.55
N GLU A 75 -26.52 -6.16 14.77
CA GLU A 75 -25.67 -5.91 15.93
C GLU A 75 -24.86 -4.66 15.62
N ALA A 76 -25.15 -3.63 16.42
CA ALA A 76 -24.61 -2.29 16.33
C ALA A 76 -23.08 -2.30 16.23
N PRO A 77 -22.47 -1.41 15.43
CA PRO A 77 -21.05 -1.15 15.55
C PRO A 77 -20.80 -0.53 16.94
N GLU A 78 -20.26 -1.33 17.84
CA GLU A 78 -19.66 -0.83 19.08
C GLU A 78 -18.35 -0.10 18.76
N ALA A 79 -18.15 0.99 19.51
CA ALA A 79 -17.01 1.90 19.53
C ALA A 79 -16.98 2.92 18.38
N ASP A 80 -17.81 3.95 18.57
CA ASP A 80 -17.45 5.36 18.44
C ASP A 80 -16.03 5.63 19.01
N GLU A 81 -14.99 5.27 18.27
CA GLU A 81 -13.69 5.93 18.39
C GLU A 81 -13.89 7.31 17.78
N THR A 82 -14.36 8.26 18.60
CA THR A 82 -14.16 9.68 18.28
C THR A 82 -12.66 9.83 17.98
N PRO A 83 -12.27 10.18 16.75
CA PRO A 83 -10.87 10.36 16.42
C PRO A 83 -10.32 11.43 17.37
N ASP A 84 -9.24 11.10 18.06
CA ASP A 84 -8.57 12.02 18.97
C ASP A 84 -8.31 13.32 18.18
N PRO A 85 -8.91 14.46 18.57
CA PRO A 85 -8.75 15.71 17.84
C PRO A 85 -7.30 16.22 17.86
N ASP A 86 -6.46 15.68 18.73
CA ASP A 86 -5.03 15.96 18.83
C ASP A 86 -4.15 14.84 18.20
N ALA A 87 -4.73 13.78 17.63
CA ALA A 87 -3.97 12.80 16.87
C ALA A 87 -3.40 13.46 15.62
N LEU A 88 -2.08 13.64 15.62
CA LEU A 88 -1.36 14.11 14.45
C LEU A 88 -1.60 13.13 13.29
N PRO A 89 -1.82 13.65 12.07
CA PRO A 89 -2.05 12.79 10.92
C PRO A 89 -0.89 11.81 10.75
N GLU A 90 -1.20 10.56 10.39
CA GLU A 90 -0.18 9.56 10.11
C GLU A 90 0.69 10.02 8.94
N VAL A 91 1.95 10.36 9.26
CA VAL A 91 2.97 10.67 8.27
C VAL A 91 3.69 9.39 7.90
N PHE A 92 3.68 9.04 6.62
CA PHE A 92 4.38 7.88 6.09
C PHE A 92 5.77 8.30 5.59
N THR A 93 6.81 7.56 5.95
CA THR A 93 8.18 7.81 5.47
C THR A 93 8.79 6.57 4.86
N ALA A 94 9.50 6.72 3.74
CA ALA A 94 10.16 5.61 3.06
C ALA A 94 11.48 6.04 2.39
N LEU A 95 12.42 5.11 2.23
CA LEU A 95 13.56 5.26 1.33
C LEU A 95 13.27 4.50 0.04
N LEU A 96 13.10 5.22 -1.06
CA LEU A 96 12.77 4.67 -2.37
C LEU A 96 14.03 4.35 -3.17
N THR A 97 14.06 3.17 -3.78
CA THR A 97 15.01 2.84 -4.86
C THR A 97 14.65 3.60 -6.14
N ALA A 98 15.52 3.54 -7.14
CA ALA A 98 15.23 4.14 -8.45
C ALA A 98 13.95 3.57 -9.09
N ASP A 99 13.77 2.25 -9.04
CA ASP A 99 12.58 1.59 -9.59
C ASP A 99 11.30 1.98 -8.82
N GLN A 100 11.37 2.02 -7.49
CA GLN A 100 10.24 2.46 -6.65
C GLN A 100 9.86 3.92 -6.89
N LEU A 101 10.85 4.79 -7.15
CA LEU A 101 10.60 6.18 -7.51
C LEU A 101 9.89 6.27 -8.86
N GLN A 102 10.32 5.50 -9.85
CA GLN A 102 9.66 5.45 -11.17
C GLN A 102 8.24 4.92 -11.07
N ASP A 103 8.01 3.86 -10.28
CA ASP A 103 6.66 3.33 -10.06
C ASP A 103 5.77 4.36 -9.34
N LEU A 104 6.28 5.09 -8.34
CA LEU A 104 5.55 6.20 -7.71
C LEU A 104 5.12 7.25 -8.73
N PHE A 105 6.04 7.72 -9.59
CA PHE A 105 5.72 8.72 -10.60
C PHE A 105 4.76 8.19 -11.67
N ARG A 106 4.83 6.91 -12.01
CA ARG A 106 3.86 6.25 -12.89
C ARG A 106 2.47 6.27 -12.26
N ASP A 107 2.36 5.91 -10.99
CA ASP A 107 1.09 5.89 -10.25
C ASP A 107 0.50 7.29 -10.13
N LEU A 108 1.33 8.31 -9.83
CA LEU A 108 0.89 9.70 -9.79
C LEU A 108 0.31 10.15 -11.13
N ARG A 109 0.94 9.80 -12.26
CA ARG A 109 0.41 10.15 -13.60
C ARG A 109 -0.93 9.46 -13.91
N ILE A 110 -1.16 8.26 -13.38
CA ILE A 110 -2.38 7.48 -13.68
C ILE A 110 -3.53 7.86 -12.74
N GLN A 111 -3.25 8.01 -11.45
CA GLN A 111 -4.27 8.06 -10.41
C GLN A 111 -4.45 9.44 -9.79
N ALA A 112 -3.41 10.28 -9.79
CA ALA A 112 -3.44 11.55 -9.10
C ALA A 112 -4.19 12.62 -9.90
N ARG A 113 -4.97 13.43 -9.21
CA ARG A 113 -5.66 14.60 -9.76
C ARG A 113 -5.14 15.86 -9.09
N ASN A 114 -5.35 17.02 -9.74
CA ASN A 114 -4.95 18.33 -9.21
C ASN A 114 -3.48 18.37 -8.74
N VAL A 115 -2.59 17.76 -9.53
CA VAL A 115 -1.17 17.66 -9.20
C VAL A 115 -0.52 19.05 -9.24
N GLU A 116 0.06 19.47 -8.12
CA GLU A 116 0.86 20.69 -7.99
C GLU A 116 2.27 20.30 -7.55
N VAL A 117 3.27 20.65 -8.36
CA VAL A 117 4.69 20.41 -8.05
C VAL A 117 5.34 21.71 -7.58
N GLN A 118 5.99 21.65 -6.41
CA GLN A 118 6.79 22.72 -5.82
C GLN A 118 8.25 22.29 -5.73
N PHE A 119 9.14 23.05 -6.34
CA PHE A 119 10.58 22.77 -6.32
C PHE A 119 11.20 23.42 -5.08
N LYS A 120 11.85 22.60 -4.25
CA LYS A 120 12.64 23.05 -3.10
C LYS A 120 14.10 23.02 -3.52
N ASP A 121 14.49 24.02 -4.29
CA ASP A 121 15.88 24.39 -4.46
C ASP A 121 16.31 25.23 -3.25
N GLY A 122 17.58 25.16 -2.86
CA GLY A 122 18.14 26.03 -1.81
C GLY A 122 17.84 27.51 -2.07
N ALA A 123 17.96 28.34 -1.02
CA ALA A 123 17.46 29.72 -0.86
C ALA A 123 17.70 30.79 -1.97
N THR A 124 18.20 30.42 -3.14
CA THR A 124 18.56 31.32 -4.26
C THR A 124 17.72 31.17 -5.53
N ALA A 125 16.69 30.32 -5.57
CA ALA A 125 15.87 30.19 -6.78
C ALA A 125 14.37 30.26 -6.46
N TYR A 126 13.80 31.46 -6.50
CA TYR A 126 12.40 31.65 -6.89
C TYR A 126 12.32 31.30 -8.39
N SER A 127 12.26 29.99 -8.71
CA SER A 127 12.08 29.53 -10.09
C SER A 127 10.59 29.45 -10.36
N SER A 128 10.03 30.54 -10.90
CA SER A 128 8.68 30.59 -11.43
C SER A 128 8.57 29.99 -12.85
N ASP A 129 9.59 29.24 -13.31
CA ASP A 129 9.73 28.81 -14.71
C ASP A 129 10.05 27.32 -14.87
N ARG A 130 10.26 26.57 -13.78
CA ARG A 130 10.22 25.11 -13.87
C ARG A 130 8.76 24.69 -13.94
N GLY A 131 8.38 24.04 -15.05
CA GLY A 131 7.03 23.53 -15.26
C GLY A 131 6.54 22.81 -14.01
N SER A 132 5.29 23.09 -13.61
CA SER A 132 4.67 22.47 -12.44
C SER A 132 4.25 21.02 -12.69
N ASP A 133 4.93 20.33 -13.60
CA ASP A 133 4.62 18.99 -14.06
C ASP A 133 5.54 17.92 -13.44
N LEU A 134 5.10 16.67 -13.52
CA LEU A 134 5.79 15.54 -12.94
C LEU A 134 7.11 15.19 -13.66
N ASP A 135 7.26 15.59 -14.93
CA ASP A 135 8.48 15.32 -15.71
C ASP A 135 9.62 16.22 -15.20
N ALA A 136 9.36 17.51 -14.99
CA ALA A 136 10.29 18.44 -14.38
C ALA A 136 10.65 18.05 -12.94
N ALA A 137 9.72 17.43 -12.21
CA ALA A 137 9.95 16.89 -10.88
C ALA A 137 10.97 15.74 -10.88
N GLU A 138 10.83 14.78 -11.82
CA GLU A 138 11.78 13.69 -12.00
C GLU A 138 13.18 14.20 -12.37
N GLU A 139 13.26 15.14 -13.31
CA GLU A 139 14.52 15.78 -13.70
C GLU A 139 15.20 16.47 -12.51
N THR A 140 14.42 17.19 -11.70
CA THR A 140 14.95 17.88 -10.52
C THR A 140 15.51 16.89 -9.50
N LEU A 141 14.80 15.78 -9.25
CA LEU A 141 15.28 14.73 -8.35
C LEU A 141 16.55 14.06 -8.87
N ALA A 142 16.64 13.80 -10.18
CA ALA A 142 17.83 13.26 -10.82
C ALA A 142 19.04 14.21 -10.72
N ALA A 143 18.80 15.53 -10.73
CA ALA A 143 19.81 16.55 -10.50
C ALA A 143 20.20 16.73 -9.03
N GLY A 144 19.58 15.99 -8.10
CA GLY A 144 19.83 16.08 -6.65
C GLY A 144 19.04 17.17 -5.94
N GLY A 145 18.09 17.82 -6.61
CA GLY A 145 17.16 18.79 -6.03
C GLY A 145 16.02 18.09 -5.26
N SER A 146 15.29 18.83 -4.42
CA SER A 146 14.14 18.29 -3.69
C SER A 146 12.83 18.85 -4.23
N VAL A 147 11.76 18.06 -4.18
CA VAL A 147 10.44 18.46 -4.67
C VAL A 147 9.37 18.13 -3.65
N GLN A 148 8.30 18.91 -3.67
CA GLN A 148 7.08 18.66 -2.92
C GLN A 148 5.92 18.58 -3.91
N ILE A 149 5.18 17.48 -3.89
CA ILE A 149 4.10 17.20 -4.81
C ILE A 149 2.81 17.14 -4.01
N ARG A 150 1.83 17.97 -4.34
CA ARG A 150 0.48 17.95 -3.76
C ARG A 150 -0.49 17.41 -4.77
N TYR A 151 -1.41 16.55 -4.35
CA TYR A 151 -2.34 15.90 -5.27
C TYR A 151 -3.52 15.27 -4.54
N ASP A 152 -4.55 14.92 -5.31
CA ASP A 152 -5.72 14.18 -4.85
C ASP A 152 -5.62 12.73 -5.30
N ALA A 153 -5.72 11.78 -4.37
CA ALA A 153 -5.73 10.34 -4.67
C ALA A 153 -6.47 9.57 -3.57
N ALA A 154 -7.07 8.43 -3.95
CA ALA A 154 -7.80 7.55 -3.03
C ALA A 154 -8.86 8.25 -2.17
N GLY A 155 -9.46 9.35 -2.68
CA GLY A 155 -10.48 10.12 -1.96
C GLY A 155 -9.95 11.13 -0.93
N GLY A 156 -8.63 11.33 -0.86
CA GLY A 156 -7.99 12.31 0.04
C GLY A 156 -7.03 13.24 -0.69
N HIS A 157 -6.59 14.29 0.02
CA HIS A 157 -5.55 15.22 -0.41
C HIS A 157 -4.22 14.80 0.23
N TRP A 158 -3.16 14.78 -0.55
CA TRP A 158 -1.86 14.27 -0.13
C TRP A 158 -0.74 15.24 -0.49
N CYS A 159 0.32 15.18 0.31
CA CYS A 159 1.55 15.92 0.10
C CYS A 159 2.76 14.98 0.24
N ASP A 160 3.45 14.75 -0.86
CA ASP A 160 4.70 13.99 -0.91
C ASP A 160 5.89 14.95 -0.97
N THR A 161 6.79 14.87 0.00
CA THR A 161 8.11 15.52 -0.06
C THR A 161 9.16 14.49 -0.43
N LEU A 162 9.79 14.69 -1.59
CA LEU A 162 10.83 13.83 -2.14
C LEU A 162 12.18 14.54 -2.05
N ARG A 163 13.14 13.89 -1.39
CA ARG A 163 14.50 14.42 -1.19
C ARG A 163 15.53 13.36 -1.58
N PRO A 164 16.38 13.61 -2.58
CA PRO A 164 17.48 12.72 -2.91
C PRO A 164 18.45 12.55 -1.73
N VAL A 165 18.89 11.32 -1.51
CA VAL A 165 19.92 10.94 -0.54
C VAL A 165 20.92 10.01 -1.22
N LYS A 166 22.04 9.71 -0.57
CA LYS A 166 23.11 8.90 -1.18
C LYS A 166 22.66 7.51 -1.62
N THR A 167 21.64 6.95 -0.97
CA THR A 167 21.16 5.57 -1.15
C THR A 167 19.84 5.48 -1.92
N GLY A 168 19.31 6.60 -2.43
CA GLY A 168 17.99 6.63 -3.10
C GLY A 168 17.26 7.96 -2.89
N THR A 169 15.94 7.92 -2.82
CA THR A 169 15.11 9.12 -2.57
C THR A 169 14.29 8.94 -1.31
N PHE A 170 14.44 9.84 -0.35
CA PHE A 170 13.64 9.83 0.86
C PHE A 170 12.28 10.47 0.59
N LEU A 171 11.21 9.74 0.84
CA LEU A 171 9.82 10.16 0.75
C LEU A 171 9.27 10.44 2.15
N VAL A 172 8.58 11.57 2.28
CA VAL A 172 7.65 11.87 3.37
C VAL A 172 6.29 12.15 2.77
N ARG A 173 5.30 11.31 3.06
CA ARG A 173 3.91 11.45 2.63
C ARG A 173 3.05 11.83 3.82
N ALA A 174 2.32 12.93 3.69
CA ALA A 174 1.36 13.38 4.70
C ALA A 174 0.00 13.64 4.03
N PRO A 175 -1.11 13.33 4.71
CA PRO A 175 -2.42 13.85 4.29
C PRO A 175 -2.47 15.37 4.49
N LEU A 176 -3.25 16.06 3.65
CA LEU A 176 -3.50 17.51 3.70
C LEU A 176 -4.92 17.83 4.18
#